data_AF-A0A3B8K083-F1
#
_entry.id   AF-A0A3B8K083-F1
#
_cell.length_a   1.000
_cell.length_b   1.000
_cell.length_c   1.000
_cell.angle_alpha   90.00
_cell.angle_beta   90.00
_cell.angle_gamma   90.00
#
_symmetry.space_group_name_H-M   'P 1'
#
loop_
_entity.id
_entity.type
_entity.pdbx_description
1 polymer ?
#
loop_
_entity_poly.entity_id
_entity_poly.type
_entity_poly.pdbx_seq_one_letter_code
_entity_poly.pdbx_strand_id
1 'polypeptide(L)' 'LFFLNSGVFLTTEGSPVLEELSQLAAEGVEIFSCGTCLDYYNLKDKLRVGQVTNMYDSVESMQSATKCIVV' A
#
# COMPACT_ATOMS: atom_id res chain seq x y z
N LEU A 1 -6.02 3.09 0.90
CA LEU A 1 -4.94 3.46 -0.05
C LEU A 1 -4.28 2.20 -0.57
N PHE A 2 -4.07 2.09 -1.88
CA PHE A 2 -3.42 0.93 -2.50
C PHE A 2 -2.10 1.37 -3.16
N PHE A 3 -0.98 0.80 -2.71
CA PHE A 3 0.35 1.04 -3.25
C PHE A 3 0.74 -0.11 -4.17
N LEU A 4 0.79 0.18 -5.47
CA LEU A 4 1.06 -0.78 -6.54
C LEU A 4 2.35 -0.41 -7.29
N ASN A 5 2.97 -1.36 -7.98
CA ASN A 5 4.22 -1.16 -8.73
C ASN A 5 5.30 -0.50 -7.84
N SER A 6 5.97 0.54 -8.34
CA SER A 6 6.97 1.32 -7.57
C SER A 6 6.36 2.16 -6.43
N GLY A 7 5.03 2.24 -6.32
CA GLY A 7 4.39 2.88 -5.17
C GLY A 7 4.70 2.19 -3.85
N VAL A 8 5.01 0.88 -3.85
CA VAL A 8 5.32 0.14 -2.62
C VAL A 8 6.52 0.69 -1.86
N PHE A 9 7.45 1.39 -2.54
CA PHE A 9 8.59 2.03 -1.90
C PHE A 9 8.17 3.06 -0.84
N LEU A 10 7.02 3.71 -1.02
CA LEU A 10 6.50 4.71 -0.09
C LEU A 10 6.10 4.12 1.27
N THR A 11 5.68 2.86 1.29
CA THR A 11 5.28 2.13 2.52
C THR A 11 6.42 1.35 3.18
N THR A 12 7.61 1.39 2.59
CA THR A 12 8.78 0.59 3.04
C THR A 12 9.86 1.45 3.68
N GLU A 13 10.72 0.81 4.47
CA GLU A 13 11.86 1.43 5.15
C GLU A 13 12.66 2.38 4.26
N GLY A 14 12.98 3.57 4.80
CA GLY A 14 13.74 4.62 4.11
C GLY A 14 12.87 5.59 3.31
N SER A 15 11.56 5.37 3.21
CA SER A 15 10.64 6.33 2.61
C SER A 15 10.53 7.60 3.47
N PRO A 16 10.60 8.81 2.85
CA PRO A 16 10.51 10.07 3.57
C PRO A 16 9.10 10.40 4.05
N VAL A 17 8.09 9.58 3.69
CA VAL A 17 6.67 9.82 4.03
C VAL A 17 6.08 8.76 4.97
N LEU A 18 6.93 7.94 5.60
CA LEU A 18 6.45 6.87 6.48
C LEU A 18 5.69 7.39 7.70
N GLU A 19 6.10 8.53 8.24
CA GLU A 19 5.46 9.10 9.43
C GLU A 19 4.04 9.56 9.10
N GLU A 20 3.85 10.28 7.99
CA GLU A 20 2.56 10.73 7.50
C GLU A 20 1.65 9.56 7.17
N LEU A 21 2.17 8.52 6.51
CA LEU A 21 1.39 7.29 6.25
C LEU A 21 1.01 6.57 7.55
N SER A 22 1.88 6.58 8.57
CA SER A 22 1.58 6.00 9.89
C SER A 22 0.48 6.79 10.61
N GLN A 23 0.51 8.12 10.52
CA GLN A 23 -0.54 8.98 11.08
C GLN A 23 -1.89 8.70 10.43
N LEU A 24 -1.93 8.61 9.09
CA LEU A 24 -3.16 8.24 8.36
C LEU A 24 -3.68 6.86 8.78
N ALA A 25 -2.79 5.88 8.95
CA ALA A 25 -3.19 4.56 9.45
C ALA A 25 -3.75 4.64 10.88
N ALA A 26 -3.16 5.45 11.76
CA ALA A 26 -3.65 5.67 13.12
C ALA A 26 -5.02 6.37 13.16
N GLU A 27 -5.33 7.19 12.15
CA GLU A 27 -6.65 7.80 11.94
C GLU A 27 -7.67 6.85 11.30
N GLY A 28 -7.28 5.59 11.02
CA GLY A 28 -8.16 4.55 10.49
C GLY A 28 -8.17 4.43 8.97
N VAL A 29 -7.26 5.10 8.26
CA VAL A 29 -7.10 4.90 6.82
C VAL A 29 -6.46 3.53 6.57
N GLU A 30 -7.17 2.65 5.88
CA GLU A 30 -6.61 1.36 5.48
C GLU A 30 -5.54 1.55 4.41
N ILE A 31 -4.36 0.96 4.63
CA ILE A 31 -3.22 1.05 3.71
C ILE A 31 -2.82 -0.37 3.29
N PHE A 32 -2.80 -0.59 1.98
CA PHE A 32 -2.48 -1.87 1.37
C PHE A 32 -1.32 -1.74 0.39
N SER A 33 -0.38 -2.67 0.46
CA SER A 33 0.75 -2.76 -0.47
C SER A 33 0.72 -4.06 -1.27
N CYS A 34 0.88 -3.95 -2.58
CA CYS A 34 0.89 -5.08 -3.51
C CYS A 34 1.96 -6.12 -3.12
N GLY A 35 1.54 -7.32 -2.72
CA GLY A 35 2.44 -8.39 -2.28
C GLY A 35 3.45 -8.82 -3.35
N THR A 36 2.99 -9.02 -4.58
CA THR A 36 3.86 -9.40 -5.72
C THR A 36 4.88 -8.30 -6.05
N CYS A 37 4.50 -7.04 -5.86
CA CYS A 37 5.38 -5.90 -6.10
C CYS A 37 6.46 -5.81 -5.02
N LEU A 38 6.09 -6.02 -3.75
CA LEU A 38 7.05 -6.12 -2.64
C LEU A 38 8.02 -7.28 -2.85
N ASP A 39 7.54 -8.44 -3.31
CA ASP A 39 8.38 -9.58 -3.68
C ASP A 39 9.37 -9.21 -4.79
N TYR A 40 8.86 -8.63 -5.88
CA TYR A 40 9.67 -8.27 -7.04
C TYR A 40 10.84 -7.32 -6.68
N TYR A 41 10.60 -6.38 -5.77
CA TYR A 41 11.63 -5.43 -5.30
C TYR A 41 12.44 -5.93 -4.09
N ASN A 42 12.20 -7.14 -3.59
CA ASN A 42 12.80 -7.69 -2.35
C ASN A 42 12.58 -6.77 -1.13
N LEU A 43 11.35 -6.28 -0.96
CA LEU A 43 10.96 -5.31 0.08
C LEU A 43 9.99 -5.88 1.12
N LYS A 44 9.61 -7.17 1.07
CA LYS A 44 8.63 -7.75 2.02
C LYS A 44 8.97 -7.49 3.48
N ASP A 45 10.20 -7.77 3.89
CA ASP A 45 10.67 -7.55 5.28
C ASP A 45 10.91 -6.07 5.62
N LYS A 46 10.82 -5.21 4.60
CA LYS A 46 10.99 -3.75 4.71
C LYS A 46 9.67 -3.01 4.76
N LEU A 47 8.51 -3.67 4.68
CA LEU A 47 7.22 -3.01 4.88
C LEU A 47 7.18 -2.43 6.30
N ARG A 48 6.79 -1.16 6.43
CA ARG A 48 6.73 -0.45 7.72
C ARG A 48 5.34 0.05 8.07
N VAL A 49 4.48 0.29 7.08
CA VAL A 49 3.10 0.77 7.29
C VAL A 49 2.14 0.01 6.40
N GLY A 50 0.98 -0.34 6.95
CA GLY A 50 -0.10 -1.02 6.24
C GLY A 50 0.07 -2.54 6.16
N GLN A 51 -0.75 -3.16 5.31
CA GLN A 51 -0.85 -4.61 5.15
C GLN A 51 -0.51 -5.04 3.73
N VAL A 52 -0.02 -6.27 3.57
CA VAL A 52 0.15 -6.87 2.26
C VAL A 52 -1.22 -7.26 1.71
N THR A 53 -1.51 -6.87 0.47
CA THR A 53 -2.73 -7.27 -0.25
C THR A 53 -2.42 -8.20 -1.42
N ASN A 54 -3.47 -8.83 -1.95
CA ASN A 54 -3.44 -9.61 -3.17
C ASN A 54 -4.22 -8.90 -4.29
N MET A 55 -4.08 -9.41 -5.51
CA MET A 55 -4.69 -8.81 -6.69
C MET A 55 -6.23 -8.88 -6.67
N TYR A 56 -6.82 -9.95 -6.14
CA TYR A 56 -8.27 -10.12 -6.09
C TYR A 56 -8.91 -9.09 -5.15
N ASP A 57 -8.43 -8.99 -3.91
CA ASP A 57 -8.95 -8.05 -2.91
C ASP A 57 -8.81 -6.60 -3.41
N SER A 58 -7.69 -6.28 -4.06
CA SER A 58 -7.45 -4.94 -4.64
C SER A 58 -8.45 -4.62 -5.73
N VAL A 59 -8.67 -5.54 -6.69
CA VAL A 59 -9.60 -5.33 -7.80
C VAL A 59 -11.04 -5.23 -7.30
N GLU A 60 -11.45 -6.09 -6.37
CA GLU A 60 -12.79 -6.05 -5.77
C GLU A 60 -13.03 -4.72 -5.03
N SER A 61 -12.04 -4.26 -4.27
CA SER A 61 -12.11 -2.96 -3.59
C SER A 61 -12.22 -1.80 -4.58
N MET A 62 -11.47 -1.86 -5.69
CA MET A 62 -11.53 -0.82 -6.74
C MET A 62 -12.86 -0.83 -7.49
N GLN A 63 -13.46 -2.01 -7.72
CA GLN A 63 -14.75 -2.16 -8.41
C GLN A 63 -15.94 -1.75 -7.53
N SER A 64 -15.86 -2.02 -6.23
CA SER A 64 -16.91 -1.66 -5.27
C SER A 64 -16.86 -0.20 -4.83
N ALA A 65 -15.72 0.48 -5.01
CA ALA A 65 -15.57 1.89 -4.68
C ALA A 65 -16.47 2.78 -5.56
N THR A 66 -17.21 3.70 -4.93
CA THR A 66 -18.01 4.71 -5.64
C THR A 66 -17.16 5.60 -6.56
N LYS A 67 -15.89 5.80 -6.19
CA LYS A 67 -14.92 6.56 -6.97
C LYS A 67 -13.54 5.98 -6.76
N CYS A 68 -12.90 5.60 -7.86
CA CYS A 68 -11.49 5.21 -7.89
C CYS A 68 -10.66 6.40 -8.38
N ILE A 69 -9.60 6.77 -7.65
CA ILE A 69 -8.63 7.78 -8.06
C ILE A 69 -7.30 7.06 -8.29
N VAL A 70 -6.77 7.16 -9.51
CA VAL A 70 -5.52 6.53 -9.92
C VAL A 70 -4.54 7.62 -10.31
N VAL A 71 -3.30 7.51 -9.81
CA VAL A 71 -2.20 8.46 -10.02
C VAL A 71 -0.97 7.70 -10.49
#